data_AF-A0A9J6FPK4-F1
#
_entry.id   AF-A0A9J6FPK4-F1
#
_cell.length_a   1.000
_cell.length_b   1.000
_cell.length_c   1.000
_cell.angle_alpha   90.00
_cell.angle_beta   90.00
_cell.angle_gamma   90.00
#
_symmetry.space_group_name_H-M   'P 1'
#
loop_
_entity.id
_entity.type
_entity.pdbx_description
1 polymer ?
#
loop_
_entity_poly.entity_id
_entity_poly.type
_entity_poly.pdbx_seq_one_letter_code
_entity_poly.pdbx_strand_id
1 'polypeptide(L)'
;MDNVTSAAAVVKIGLMGQVFVKPGFLADERALDEHYANFSARGHSYFAASLDADRSSARLAMSTLSSKSDVAVARVSHISFSPLSVNAFYDYALNAMFLPAALMRMPYVDEKASMAFNYAGLGAVVGHETMHAFDSQGRIRDGLGKRQDWWSPEALEKYVEKLECLRRAYGFNATETVADFASLPAVLGAYRLRSSLRERETLRRPTFLEFSGEQLFYLNYCFKFCSREQSREAAAPYPTDEERCNVPLKNLKEFADAFQCNKGGEPMNVADKCSFWDLALEQIRVDSADDSPLH
;
A
#
# COMPACT_ATOMS: atom_id res chain seq x y z
N MET A 1 -5.93 -20.29 -6.60
CA MET A 1 -4.72 -20.71 -5.86
C MET A 1 -5.00 -22.05 -5.18
N ASP A 2 -4.02 -22.90 -4.93
CA ASP A 2 -4.22 -24.12 -4.12
C ASP A 2 -4.30 -23.81 -2.62
N ASN A 3 -4.83 -24.74 -1.83
CA ASN A 3 -5.06 -24.53 -0.39
C ASN A 3 -3.76 -24.31 0.41
N VAL A 4 -2.64 -24.91 0.00
CA VAL A 4 -1.37 -24.82 0.73
C VAL A 4 -0.78 -23.43 0.54
N THR A 5 -0.67 -22.97 -0.71
CA THR A 5 -0.18 -21.61 -1.00
C THR A 5 -1.11 -20.56 -0.39
N SER A 6 -2.43 -20.81 -0.39
CA SER A 6 -3.40 -19.91 0.25
C SER A 6 -3.21 -19.80 1.77
N ALA A 7 -3.03 -20.93 2.46
CA ALA A 7 -2.78 -20.92 3.91
C ALA A 7 -1.46 -20.21 4.25
N ALA A 8 -0.40 -20.46 3.48
CA ALA A 8 0.88 -19.79 3.65
C ALA A 8 0.78 -18.26 3.43
N ALA A 9 -0.01 -17.83 2.44
CA ALA A 9 -0.27 -16.41 2.19
C ALA A 9 -0.97 -15.74 3.38
N VAL A 10 -1.97 -16.39 3.99
CA VAL A 10 -2.65 -15.89 5.19
C VAL A 10 -1.67 -15.74 6.35
N VAL A 11 -0.80 -16.73 6.58
CA VAL A 11 0.25 -16.64 7.62
C VAL A 11 1.18 -15.46 7.35
N LYS A 12 1.60 -15.25 6.10
CA LYS A 12 2.44 -14.12 5.72
C LYS A 12 1.79 -12.76 6.02
N ILE A 13 0.49 -12.61 5.70
CA ILE A 13 -0.27 -11.40 6.03
C ILE A 13 -0.38 -11.23 7.55
N GLY A 14 -0.66 -12.30 8.29
CA GLY A 14 -0.77 -12.27 9.76
C GLY A 14 0.53 -11.90 10.47
N LEU A 15 1.69 -12.19 9.85
CA LEU A 15 3.01 -11.79 10.33
C LEU A 15 3.47 -10.42 9.80
N MET A 16 2.64 -9.73 9.02
CA MET A 16 3.03 -8.47 8.39
C MET A 16 3.12 -7.36 9.44
N GLY A 17 4.30 -6.77 9.58
CA GLY A 17 4.51 -5.60 10.43
C GLY A 17 3.84 -4.36 9.85
N GLN A 18 3.26 -3.53 10.72
CA GLN A 18 2.72 -2.23 10.34
C GLN A 18 3.40 -1.15 11.17
N VAL A 19 4.25 -0.34 10.52
CA VAL A 19 5.00 0.72 11.19
C VAL A 19 4.36 2.06 10.88
N PHE A 20 3.63 2.59 11.85
CA PHE A 20 2.91 3.85 11.73
C PHE A 20 3.72 5.04 12.22
N VAL A 21 3.58 6.16 11.51
CA VAL A 21 3.81 7.53 11.97
C VAL A 21 5.27 7.93 12.15
N LYS A 22 6.05 7.27 13.01
CA LYS A 22 7.44 7.67 13.30
C LYS A 22 8.32 6.52 13.78
N PRO A 23 9.63 6.53 13.45
CA PRO A 23 10.60 5.67 14.13
C PRO A 23 10.56 5.87 15.65
N GLY A 24 10.74 4.80 16.42
CA GLY A 24 10.63 4.83 17.89
C GLY A 24 11.56 5.85 18.57
N PHE A 25 12.74 6.13 18.01
CA PHE A 25 13.68 7.11 18.57
C PHE A 25 13.15 8.56 18.52
N LEU A 26 12.18 8.86 17.66
CA LEU A 26 11.50 10.17 17.63
C LEU A 26 10.44 10.31 18.74
N ALA A 27 10.27 9.31 19.60
CA ALA A 27 9.34 9.37 20.73
C ALA A 27 9.99 9.82 22.04
N ASP A 28 11.32 9.78 22.13
CA ASP A 28 12.07 10.02 23.36
C ASP A 28 13.22 11.00 23.09
N GLU A 29 13.28 12.10 23.84
CA GLU A 29 14.26 13.17 23.64
C GLU A 29 15.70 12.65 23.83
N ARG A 30 15.89 11.75 24.79
CA ARG A 30 17.21 11.15 25.03
C ARG A 30 17.60 10.24 23.87
N ALA A 31 16.72 9.39 23.38
CA ALA A 31 16.97 8.54 22.21
C ALA A 31 17.25 9.38 20.95
N LEU A 32 16.59 10.53 20.81
CA LEU A 32 16.85 11.49 19.74
C LEU A 32 18.26 12.08 19.84
N ASP A 33 18.65 12.56 21.03
CA ASP A 33 19.98 13.10 21.28
C ASP A 33 21.06 12.03 21.07
N GLU A 34 20.84 10.80 21.55
CA GLU A 34 21.74 9.66 21.34
C GLU A 34 21.89 9.32 19.85
N HIS A 35 20.80 9.37 19.07
CA HIS A 35 20.83 9.13 17.62
C HIS A 35 21.69 10.17 16.87
N TYR A 36 21.61 11.44 17.26
CA TYR A 36 22.34 12.54 16.62
C TYR A 36 23.65 12.92 17.33
N ALA A 37 24.08 12.19 18.37
CA ALA A 37 25.24 12.54 19.20
C ALA A 37 26.57 12.69 18.43
N ASN A 38 26.69 12.02 17.27
CA ASN A 38 27.90 12.05 16.44
C ASN A 38 27.88 13.14 15.35
N PHE A 39 26.81 13.93 15.25
CA PHE A 39 26.63 15.00 14.27
C PHE A 39 26.75 16.38 14.93
N SER A 40 27.50 17.30 14.30
CA SER A 40 27.64 18.68 14.76
C SER A 40 27.61 19.68 13.59
N ALA A 41 26.59 20.54 13.59
CA ALA A 41 26.42 21.61 12.60
C ALA A 41 26.86 23.01 13.08
N ARG A 42 27.20 23.18 14.37
CA ARG A 42 27.41 24.52 14.95
C ARG A 42 28.70 25.16 14.43
N GLY A 43 28.59 26.35 13.83
CA GLY A 43 29.72 27.15 13.36
C GLY A 43 30.35 26.68 12.05
N HIS A 44 29.74 25.69 11.38
CA HIS A 44 30.23 25.14 10.11
C HIS A 44 29.64 25.87 8.88
N SER A 45 30.38 25.86 7.77
CA SER A 45 29.80 26.17 6.46
C SER A 45 28.82 25.06 6.05
N TYR A 46 27.90 25.36 5.13
CA TYR A 46 26.97 24.35 4.60
C TYR A 46 27.69 23.07 4.14
N PHE A 47 28.79 23.21 3.38
CA PHE A 47 29.58 22.09 2.91
C PHE A 47 30.18 21.25 4.04
N ALA A 48 30.74 21.91 5.07
CA ALA A 48 31.29 21.21 6.23
C ALA A 48 30.21 20.47 7.04
N ALA A 49 29.02 21.07 7.19
CA ALA A 49 27.88 20.42 7.83
C ALA A 49 27.39 19.21 7.02
N SER A 50 27.34 19.29 5.69
CA SER A 50 26.97 18.17 4.82
C SER A 50 27.97 17.00 4.94
N LEU A 51 29.27 17.28 4.92
CA LEU A 51 30.29 16.24 5.10
C LEU A 51 30.20 15.55 6.48
N ASP A 52 29.86 16.31 7.52
CA ASP A 52 29.69 15.73 8.86
C ASP A 52 28.41 14.87 8.97
N ALA A 53 27.33 15.28 8.31
CA ALA A 53 26.11 14.48 8.19
C ALA A 53 26.39 13.15 7.48
N ASP A 54 27.09 13.16 6.34
CA ASP A 54 27.47 11.95 5.59
C ASP A 54 28.34 11.01 6.43
N ARG A 55 29.33 11.56 7.14
CA ARG A 55 30.18 10.78 8.06
C ARG A 55 29.38 10.16 9.20
N SER A 56 28.45 10.91 9.78
CA SER A 56 27.60 10.43 10.88
C SER A 56 26.68 9.30 10.41
N SER A 57 26.07 9.45 9.24
CA SER A 57 25.25 8.43 8.59
C SER A 57 26.05 7.15 8.30
N ALA A 58 27.25 7.27 7.72
CA ALA A 58 28.12 6.14 7.45
C ALA A 58 28.54 5.40 8.73
N ARG A 59 28.85 6.13 9.81
CA ARG A 59 29.17 5.54 11.12
C ARG A 59 27.98 4.75 11.68
N LEU A 60 26.77 5.31 11.62
CA LEU A 60 25.57 4.63 12.07
C LEU A 60 25.37 3.32 11.32
N ALA A 61 25.45 3.34 9.98
CA ALA A 61 25.35 2.13 9.15
C ALA A 61 26.39 1.06 9.52
N MET A 62 27.66 1.45 9.71
CA MET A 62 28.72 0.52 10.12
C MET A 62 28.52 -0.03 11.54
N SER A 63 27.97 0.77 12.46
CA SER A 63 27.63 0.32 13.81
C SER A 63 26.52 -0.74 13.79
N THR A 64 25.51 -0.56 12.92
CA THR A 64 24.44 -1.55 12.73
C THR A 64 24.99 -2.88 12.22
N LEU A 65 25.90 -2.85 11.24
CA LEU A 65 26.53 -4.06 10.69
C LEU A 65 27.39 -4.83 11.72
N SER A 66 27.96 -4.13 12.70
CA SER A 66 28.80 -4.75 13.75
C SER A 66 28.01 -5.16 15.00
N SER A 67 26.76 -4.72 15.13
CA SER A 67 25.89 -5.09 16.25
C SER A 67 25.44 -6.56 16.16
N LYS A 68 25.46 -7.27 17.30
CA LYS A 68 25.00 -8.67 17.43
C LYS A 68 23.51 -8.78 17.78
N SER A 69 22.77 -7.67 17.82
CA SER A 69 21.38 -7.62 18.27
C SER A 69 20.44 -8.37 17.34
N ASP A 70 19.34 -8.88 17.92
CA ASP A 70 18.28 -9.59 17.20
C ASP A 70 17.84 -8.82 15.97
N VAL A 71 18.11 -9.46 14.84
CA VAL A 71 18.07 -8.91 13.51
C VAL A 71 16.69 -8.34 13.14
N ALA A 72 15.61 -8.78 13.80
CA ALA A 72 14.26 -8.27 13.55
C ALA A 72 13.99 -6.88 14.19
N VAL A 73 14.35 -6.69 15.46
CA VAL A 73 14.11 -5.41 16.19
C VAL A 73 15.09 -4.33 15.73
N ALA A 74 16.35 -4.69 15.51
CA ALA A 74 17.35 -3.78 14.97
C ALA A 74 16.99 -3.30 13.56
N ARG A 75 16.43 -4.15 12.71
CA ARG A 75 16.09 -3.72 11.33
C ARG A 75 14.94 -2.71 11.27
N VAL A 76 13.94 -2.77 12.15
CA VAL A 76 12.82 -1.78 12.13
C VAL A 76 13.26 -0.42 12.67
N SER A 77 14.08 -0.38 13.73
CA SER A 77 14.56 0.87 14.34
C SER A 77 15.59 1.63 13.50
N HIS A 78 16.20 0.98 12.51
CA HIS A 78 17.26 1.55 11.66
C HIS A 78 16.82 1.87 10.23
N ILE A 79 15.60 1.52 9.81
CA ILE A 79 15.07 2.02 8.54
C ILE A 79 14.82 3.51 8.70
N SER A 80 15.72 4.28 8.09
CA SER A 80 15.59 5.73 8.01
C SER A 80 14.55 6.07 6.97
N PHE A 81 13.34 6.36 7.42
CA PHE A 81 12.34 7.06 6.64
C PHE A 81 11.94 8.34 7.37
N SER A 82 11.74 9.41 6.62
CA SER A 82 11.26 10.65 7.20
C SER A 82 9.77 10.50 7.53
N PRO A 83 9.33 10.82 8.76
CA PRO A 83 7.90 10.88 9.08
C PRO A 83 7.18 11.96 8.26
N LEU A 84 7.93 12.90 7.66
CA LEU A 84 7.44 13.97 6.80
C LEU A 84 7.34 13.56 5.32
N SER A 85 7.79 12.36 4.96
CA SER A 85 7.66 11.84 3.59
C SER A 85 6.18 11.58 3.27
N VAL A 86 5.70 12.14 2.17
CA VAL A 86 4.36 11.87 1.63
C VAL A 86 4.44 10.67 0.70
N ASN A 87 4.76 9.51 1.26
CA ASN A 87 4.84 8.25 0.54
C ASN A 87 4.63 7.07 1.49
N ALA A 88 4.26 5.91 0.96
CA ALA A 88 4.29 4.63 1.68
C ALA A 88 5.34 3.73 1.03
N PHE A 89 5.79 2.71 1.76
CA PHE A 89 6.65 1.69 1.17
C PHE A 89 6.60 0.38 1.96
N TYR A 90 6.93 -0.69 1.27
CA TYR A 90 7.00 -2.04 1.82
C TYR A 90 8.45 -2.54 1.87
N ASP A 91 8.89 -3.00 3.04
CA ASP A 91 10.19 -3.67 3.20
C ASP A 91 10.02 -5.19 3.13
N TYR A 92 10.56 -5.75 2.05
CA TYR A 92 10.51 -7.19 1.77
C TYR A 92 11.24 -8.06 2.81
N ALA A 93 12.33 -7.56 3.40
CA ALA A 93 13.13 -8.32 4.35
C ALA A 93 12.53 -8.30 5.76
N LEU A 94 11.65 -7.34 6.04
CA LEU A 94 10.90 -7.25 7.29
C LEU A 94 9.49 -7.77 7.21
N ASN A 95 8.98 -8.01 6.00
CA ASN A 95 7.56 -8.27 5.81
C ASN A 95 6.74 -7.15 6.47
N ALA A 96 7.10 -5.89 6.22
CA ALA A 96 6.51 -4.75 6.93
C ALA A 96 6.23 -3.57 6.00
N MET A 97 5.05 -2.95 6.16
CA MET A 97 4.71 -1.69 5.51
C MET A 97 4.98 -0.50 6.45
N PHE A 98 5.41 0.61 5.85
CA PHE A 98 5.71 1.85 6.54
C PHE A 98 4.77 2.95 6.06
N LEU A 99 4.06 3.55 7.02
CA LEU A 99 3.04 4.57 6.78
C LEU A 99 3.40 5.84 7.56
N PRO A 100 4.18 6.76 6.96
CA PRO A 100 4.64 8.00 7.62
C PRO A 100 3.49 8.91 8.05
N ALA A 101 3.74 9.74 9.06
CA ALA A 101 2.77 10.68 9.61
C ALA A 101 2.20 11.63 8.54
N ALA A 102 3.00 12.04 7.56
CA ALA A 102 2.57 12.95 6.51
C ALA A 102 1.54 12.36 5.52
N LEU A 103 1.27 11.05 5.56
CA LEU A 103 0.14 10.42 4.88
C LEU A 103 -1.17 10.54 5.67
N MET A 104 -1.13 10.88 6.97
CA MET A 104 -2.32 10.97 7.83
C MET A 104 -3.07 12.30 7.65
N ARG A 105 -3.32 12.66 6.40
CA ARG A 105 -4.03 13.88 5.99
C ARG A 105 -4.66 13.71 4.61
N MET A 106 -5.49 14.67 4.21
CA MET A 106 -5.99 14.78 2.84
C MET A 106 -4.83 14.77 1.82
N PRO A 107 -4.96 14.08 0.68
CA PRO A 107 -6.15 13.40 0.17
C PRO A 107 -6.30 11.93 0.61
N TYR A 108 -5.53 11.43 1.56
CA TYR A 108 -5.53 10.01 1.93
C TYR A 108 -6.52 9.68 3.06
N VAL A 109 -6.56 10.50 4.11
CA VAL A 109 -7.45 10.27 5.26
C VAL A 109 -7.88 11.60 5.89
N ASP A 110 -9.13 11.65 6.34
CA ASP A 110 -9.68 12.73 7.15
C ASP A 110 -10.73 12.14 8.09
N GLU A 111 -10.57 12.34 9.40
CA GLU A 111 -11.51 11.87 10.43
C GLU A 111 -12.94 12.41 10.23
N LYS A 112 -13.07 13.54 9.53
CA LYS A 112 -14.35 14.19 9.23
C LYS A 112 -14.93 13.78 7.88
N ALA A 113 -14.18 13.02 7.05
CA ALA A 113 -14.66 12.51 5.77
C ALA A 113 -15.49 11.22 5.92
N SER A 114 -16.09 10.77 4.82
CA SER A 114 -16.80 9.47 4.79
C SER A 114 -15.81 8.30 4.88
N MET A 115 -16.29 7.12 5.26
CA MET A 115 -15.47 5.90 5.17
C MET A 115 -15.17 5.60 3.71
N ALA A 116 -16.07 5.88 2.77
CA ALA A 116 -15.78 5.79 1.34
C ALA A 116 -14.51 6.55 0.96
N PHE A 117 -14.34 7.78 1.49
CA PHE A 117 -13.12 8.57 1.30
C PHE A 117 -11.89 7.90 1.95
N ASN A 118 -11.99 7.53 3.23
CA ASN A 118 -10.85 6.99 3.98
C ASN A 118 -10.38 5.62 3.48
N TYR A 119 -11.29 4.73 3.07
CA TYR A 119 -10.94 3.44 2.47
C TYR A 119 -10.38 3.61 1.06
N ALA A 120 -10.90 4.52 0.24
CA ALA A 120 -10.38 4.76 -1.10
C ALA A 120 -9.03 5.50 -1.13
N GLY A 121 -8.77 6.33 -0.11
CA GLY A 121 -7.51 7.01 0.12
C GLY A 121 -6.49 6.10 0.81
N LEU A 122 -6.41 6.18 2.14
CA LEU A 122 -5.44 5.44 2.94
C LEU A 122 -5.67 3.93 2.88
N GLY A 123 -6.92 3.44 2.86
CA GLY A 123 -7.19 2.01 2.72
C GLY A 123 -6.64 1.42 1.42
N ALA A 124 -6.70 2.16 0.32
CA ALA A 124 -6.09 1.75 -0.95
C ALA A 124 -4.56 1.77 -0.89
N VAL A 125 -3.95 2.72 -0.16
CA VAL A 125 -2.50 2.71 0.09
C VAL A 125 -2.09 1.48 0.90
N VAL A 126 -2.82 1.16 1.98
CA VAL A 126 -2.57 -0.05 2.78
C VAL A 126 -2.73 -1.32 1.92
N GLY A 127 -3.77 -1.37 1.09
CA GLY A 127 -3.98 -2.47 0.14
C GLY A 127 -2.82 -2.61 -0.84
N HIS A 128 -2.34 -1.50 -1.41
CA HIS A 128 -1.19 -1.44 -2.31
C HIS A 128 0.07 -2.00 -1.64
N GLU A 129 0.44 -1.50 -0.46
CA GLU A 129 1.63 -1.99 0.26
C GLU A 129 1.50 -3.46 0.67
N THR A 130 0.29 -3.92 0.98
CA THR A 130 0.03 -5.33 1.24
C THR A 130 0.36 -6.18 0.01
N MET A 131 0.08 -5.68 -1.21
CA MET A 131 0.35 -6.42 -2.44
C MET A 131 1.83 -6.50 -2.80
N HIS A 132 2.68 -5.59 -2.32
CA HIS A 132 4.13 -5.77 -2.43
C HIS A 132 4.63 -7.01 -1.71
N ALA A 133 3.91 -7.52 -0.71
CA ALA A 133 4.22 -8.81 -0.11
C ALA A 133 4.06 -9.99 -1.09
N PHE A 134 3.34 -9.82 -2.19
CA PHE A 134 2.98 -10.87 -3.14
C PHE A 134 3.40 -10.58 -4.58
N ASP A 135 4.04 -9.45 -4.84
CA ASP A 135 4.59 -9.15 -6.16
C ASP A 135 5.82 -10.02 -6.50
N SER A 136 6.49 -9.72 -7.61
CA SER A 136 7.65 -10.49 -8.08
C SER A 136 8.79 -10.62 -7.04
N GLN A 137 8.97 -9.63 -6.17
CA GLN A 137 9.99 -9.60 -5.11
C GLN A 137 9.44 -10.12 -3.78
N GLY A 138 8.18 -9.83 -3.49
CA GLY A 138 7.49 -10.29 -2.29
C GLY A 138 7.27 -11.79 -2.28
N ARG A 139 6.80 -12.37 -3.38
CA ARG A 139 6.42 -13.79 -3.45
C ARG A 139 7.57 -14.76 -3.13
N ILE A 140 8.81 -14.37 -3.40
CA ILE A 140 9.99 -15.21 -3.17
C ILE A 140 10.48 -15.16 -1.71
N ARG A 141 9.72 -14.53 -0.81
CA ARG A 141 10.02 -14.42 0.61
C ARG A 141 8.87 -14.90 1.47
N ASP A 142 9.17 -15.63 2.53
CA ASP A 142 8.19 -16.07 3.53
C ASP A 142 7.73 -14.91 4.43
N GLY A 143 6.87 -15.20 5.41
CA GLY A 143 6.37 -14.22 6.39
C GLY A 143 7.43 -13.69 7.37
N LEU A 144 8.63 -14.27 7.39
CA LEU A 144 9.77 -13.79 8.17
C LEU A 144 10.75 -12.99 7.29
N GLY A 145 10.39 -12.71 6.04
CA GLY A 145 11.21 -11.99 5.06
C GLY A 145 12.38 -12.80 4.51
N LYS A 146 12.47 -14.11 4.80
CA LYS A 146 13.54 -14.98 4.30
C LYS A 146 13.23 -15.42 2.87
N ARG A 147 14.24 -15.41 1.99
CA ARG A 147 14.09 -15.95 0.62
C ARG A 147 13.84 -17.45 0.67
N GLN A 148 12.67 -17.86 0.18
CA GLN A 148 12.24 -19.24 0.10
C GLN A 148 11.16 -19.34 -0.98
N ASP A 149 11.18 -20.43 -1.75
CA ASP A 149 10.04 -20.78 -2.60
C ASP A 149 9.00 -21.51 -1.76
N TRP A 150 7.87 -20.86 -1.53
CA TRP A 150 6.74 -21.38 -0.74
C TRP A 150 5.45 -21.45 -1.56
N TRP A 151 5.52 -21.13 -2.85
CA TRP A 151 4.41 -21.23 -3.78
C TRP A 151 4.45 -22.61 -4.44
N SER A 152 3.28 -23.22 -4.62
CA SER A 152 3.20 -24.39 -5.50
C SER A 152 3.48 -23.98 -6.97
N PRO A 153 4.00 -24.89 -7.80
CA PRO A 153 4.14 -24.65 -9.24
C PRO A 153 2.82 -24.20 -9.89
N GLU A 154 1.70 -24.80 -9.47
CA GLU A 154 0.36 -24.51 -10.00
C GLU A 154 -0.13 -23.10 -9.59
N ALA A 155 0.19 -22.65 -8.38
CA ALA A 155 -0.13 -21.29 -7.94
C ALA A 155 0.71 -20.25 -8.69
N LEU A 156 2.00 -20.55 -8.90
CA LEU A 156 2.90 -19.69 -9.65
C LEU A 156 2.45 -19.55 -11.10
N GLU A 157 2.08 -20.65 -11.77
CA GLU A 157 1.55 -20.63 -13.13
C GLU A 157 0.31 -19.73 -13.24
N LYS A 158 -0.68 -19.92 -12.37
CA LYS A 158 -1.90 -19.07 -12.36
C LYS A 158 -1.59 -17.60 -12.11
N TYR A 159 -0.65 -17.29 -11.23
CA TYR A 159 -0.24 -15.91 -10.98
C TYR A 159 0.41 -15.28 -12.22
N VAL A 160 1.29 -16.02 -12.90
CA VAL A 160 1.88 -15.58 -14.16
C VAL A 160 0.80 -15.36 -15.22
N GLU A 161 -0.20 -16.25 -15.34
CA GLU A 161 -1.33 -16.05 -16.26
C GLU A 161 -2.11 -14.74 -15.96
N LYS A 162 -2.35 -14.41 -14.69
CA LYS A 162 -3.03 -13.15 -14.31
C LYS A 162 -2.19 -11.94 -14.70
N LEU A 163 -0.86 -11.98 -14.48
CA LEU A 163 0.05 -10.91 -14.91
C LEU A 163 0.08 -10.77 -16.43
N GLU A 164 0.09 -11.88 -17.16
CA GLU A 164 0.08 -11.91 -18.62
C GLU A 164 -1.22 -11.33 -19.21
N CYS A 165 -2.35 -11.41 -18.49
CA CYS A 165 -3.55 -10.68 -18.86
C CYS A 165 -3.30 -9.16 -18.88
N LEU A 166 -2.78 -8.62 -17.78
CA LEU A 166 -2.51 -7.18 -17.64
C LEU A 166 -1.44 -6.73 -18.64
N ARG A 167 -0.37 -7.52 -18.82
CA ARG A 167 0.70 -7.23 -19.76
C ARG A 167 0.19 -7.16 -21.20
N ARG A 168 -0.68 -8.09 -21.61
CA ARG A 168 -1.28 -8.09 -22.95
C ARG A 168 -2.24 -6.93 -23.15
N ALA A 169 -3.04 -6.59 -22.14
CA ALA A 169 -4.06 -5.54 -22.23
C ALA A 169 -3.46 -4.11 -22.18
N TYR A 170 -2.39 -3.90 -21.41
CA TYR A 170 -1.91 -2.55 -21.09
C TYR A 170 -0.42 -2.31 -21.40
N GLY A 171 0.34 -3.34 -21.76
CA GLY A 171 1.69 -3.18 -22.31
C GLY A 171 2.81 -2.86 -21.31
N PHE A 172 2.55 -2.87 -20.00
CA PHE A 172 3.57 -2.62 -18.97
C PHE A 172 3.74 -3.80 -18.00
N ASN A 173 4.97 -3.96 -17.50
CA ASN A 173 5.36 -4.91 -16.43
C ASN A 173 5.35 -4.24 -15.03
N ALA A 174 4.65 -3.12 -14.86
CA ALA A 174 4.71 -2.30 -13.66
C ALA A 174 4.14 -3.02 -12.45
N THR A 175 5.00 -3.32 -11.46
CA THR A 175 4.64 -3.86 -10.15
C THR A 175 3.59 -3.00 -9.44
N GLU A 176 3.68 -1.69 -9.61
CA GLU A 176 2.83 -0.70 -8.95
C GLU A 176 1.37 -0.78 -9.39
N THR A 177 1.12 -0.83 -10.72
CA THR A 177 -0.25 -0.98 -11.22
C THR A 177 -0.81 -2.33 -10.84
N VAL A 178 0.01 -3.38 -10.77
CA VAL A 178 -0.43 -4.70 -10.29
C VAL A 178 -0.84 -4.62 -8.81
N ALA A 179 -0.10 -3.90 -7.98
CA ALA A 179 -0.44 -3.71 -6.57
C ALA A 179 -1.75 -2.91 -6.40
N ASP A 180 -1.92 -1.83 -7.16
CA ASP A 180 -3.18 -1.07 -7.21
C ASP A 180 -4.36 -1.94 -7.68
N PHE A 181 -4.17 -2.65 -8.79
CA PHE A 181 -5.17 -3.50 -9.43
C PHE A 181 -5.60 -4.67 -8.54
N ALA A 182 -4.63 -5.39 -7.98
CA ALA A 182 -4.90 -6.57 -7.17
C ALA A 182 -5.47 -6.21 -5.80
N SER A 183 -5.09 -5.08 -5.21
CA SER A 183 -5.59 -4.71 -3.88
C SER A 183 -7.01 -4.14 -3.89
N LEU A 184 -7.40 -3.41 -4.95
CA LEU A 184 -8.63 -2.64 -4.97
C LEU A 184 -9.92 -3.45 -4.66
N PRO A 185 -10.13 -4.67 -5.17
CA PRO A 185 -11.30 -5.47 -4.83
C PRO A 185 -11.39 -5.79 -3.33
N ALA A 186 -10.26 -6.10 -2.68
CA ALA A 186 -10.23 -6.38 -1.24
C ALA A 186 -10.53 -5.12 -0.42
N VAL A 187 -10.01 -3.97 -0.84
CA VAL A 187 -10.27 -2.67 -0.20
C VAL A 187 -11.75 -2.27 -0.34
N LEU A 188 -12.34 -2.48 -1.51
CA LEU A 188 -13.78 -2.28 -1.73
C LEU A 188 -14.63 -3.23 -0.87
N GLY A 189 -14.23 -4.49 -0.75
CA GLY A 189 -14.87 -5.47 0.13
C GLY A 189 -14.83 -5.03 1.60
N ALA A 190 -13.68 -4.56 2.07
CA ALA A 190 -13.50 -4.04 3.43
C ALA A 190 -14.35 -2.78 3.68
N TYR A 191 -14.45 -1.89 2.70
CA TYR A 191 -15.35 -0.74 2.76
C TYR A 191 -16.82 -1.17 2.87
N ARG A 192 -17.30 -2.06 1.98
CA ARG A 192 -18.68 -2.57 1.99
C ARG A 192 -19.04 -3.21 3.31
N LEU A 193 -18.14 -4.04 3.83
CA LEU A 193 -18.28 -4.67 5.14
C LEU A 193 -18.37 -3.63 6.26
N ARG A 194 -17.52 -2.60 6.25
CA ARG A 194 -17.56 -1.56 7.27
C ARG A 194 -18.84 -0.71 7.18
N SER A 195 -19.29 -0.39 5.98
CA SER A 195 -20.51 0.40 5.75
C SER A 195 -21.78 -0.39 6.08
N SER A 196 -21.79 -1.72 5.92
CA SER A 196 -22.92 -2.55 6.37
C SER A 196 -23.03 -2.63 7.90
N LEU A 197 -21.90 -2.54 8.61
CA LEU A 197 -21.85 -2.53 10.08
C LEU A 197 -22.18 -1.16 10.71
N ARG A 198 -22.13 -0.07 9.93
CA ARG A 198 -22.46 1.29 10.41
C ARG A 198 -23.65 1.84 9.65
N GLU A 199 -24.82 1.70 10.26
CA GLU A 199 -26.15 1.96 9.68
C GLU A 199 -26.45 3.40 9.19
N ARG A 200 -25.47 4.30 9.12
CA ARG A 200 -25.57 5.63 8.51
C ARG A 200 -24.17 6.22 8.40
N GLU A 201 -23.51 6.00 7.27
CA GLU A 201 -22.53 6.98 6.83
C GLU A 201 -23.28 8.26 6.49
N THR A 202 -23.41 9.15 7.47
CA THR A 202 -23.74 10.54 7.17
C THR A 202 -22.61 11.04 6.29
N LEU A 203 -22.87 11.23 4.99
CA LEU A 203 -22.07 12.05 4.10
C LEU A 203 -21.95 13.43 4.77
N ARG A 204 -20.91 13.61 5.58
CA ARG A 204 -20.74 14.78 6.46
C ARG A 204 -20.44 16.07 5.67
N ARG A 205 -20.39 16.00 4.34
CA ARG A 205 -20.26 17.17 3.47
C ARG A 205 -21.42 17.21 2.46
N PRO A 206 -22.19 18.32 2.42
CA PRO A 206 -23.33 18.49 1.51
C PRO A 206 -22.98 18.43 0.01
N THR A 207 -21.70 18.56 -0.34
CA THR A 207 -21.26 18.88 -1.71
C THR A 207 -21.26 17.71 -2.69
N PHE A 208 -21.61 16.49 -2.26
CA PHE A 208 -21.61 15.30 -3.14
C PHE A 208 -22.82 14.39 -2.93
N LEU A 209 -23.97 14.95 -2.56
CA LEU A 209 -25.20 14.18 -2.33
C LEU A 209 -25.73 13.46 -3.58
N GLU A 210 -25.23 13.81 -4.76
CA GLU A 210 -25.59 13.19 -6.04
C GLU A 210 -24.92 11.82 -6.28
N PHE A 211 -23.87 11.50 -5.53
CA PHE A 211 -23.15 10.23 -5.65
C PHE A 211 -23.47 9.28 -4.51
N SER A 212 -23.60 7.99 -4.83
CA SER A 212 -23.67 6.93 -3.83
C SER A 212 -22.33 6.80 -3.09
N GLY A 213 -22.33 6.14 -1.94
CA GLY A 213 -21.08 5.86 -1.20
C GLY A 213 -20.06 5.08 -2.03
N GLU A 214 -20.51 4.13 -2.87
CA GLU A 214 -19.62 3.39 -3.78
C GLU A 214 -19.07 4.27 -4.91
N GLN A 215 -19.91 5.12 -5.52
CA GLN A 215 -19.42 6.07 -6.52
C GLN A 215 -18.38 7.02 -5.91
N LEU A 216 -18.60 7.47 -4.67
CA LEU A 216 -17.61 8.28 -3.94
C LEU A 216 -16.35 7.51 -3.61
N PHE A 217 -16.42 6.22 -3.30
CA PHE A 217 -15.24 5.39 -3.13
C PHE A 217 -14.37 5.43 -4.40
N TYR A 218 -14.96 5.20 -5.58
CA TYR A 218 -14.20 5.21 -6.83
C TYR A 218 -13.65 6.59 -7.22
N LEU A 219 -14.43 7.65 -7.02
CA LEU A 219 -13.97 9.03 -7.25
C LEU A 219 -12.79 9.38 -6.33
N ASN A 220 -12.89 9.06 -5.04
CA ASN A 220 -11.83 9.33 -4.07
C ASN A 220 -10.59 8.44 -4.29
N TYR A 221 -10.77 7.22 -4.81
CA TYR A 221 -9.66 6.35 -5.17
C TYR A 221 -8.75 7.02 -6.20
N CYS A 222 -9.35 7.68 -7.19
CA CYS A 222 -8.63 8.43 -8.22
C CYS A 222 -8.19 9.83 -7.78
N PHE A 223 -8.85 10.44 -6.80
CA PHE A 223 -8.53 11.81 -6.35
C PHE A 223 -7.07 11.99 -5.91
N LYS A 224 -6.47 10.98 -5.28
CA LYS A 224 -5.04 11.02 -4.88
C LYS A 224 -4.06 11.02 -6.07
N PHE A 225 -4.52 10.64 -7.26
CA PHE A 225 -3.73 10.60 -8.50
C PHE A 225 -3.94 11.86 -9.37
N CYS A 226 -4.74 12.82 -8.94
CA CYS A 226 -4.94 14.06 -9.70
C CYS A 226 -3.67 14.93 -9.69
N SER A 227 -2.97 14.97 -10.82
CA SER A 227 -1.78 15.80 -11.04
C SER A 227 -1.92 16.64 -12.32
N ARG A 228 -1.33 17.85 -12.33
CA ARG A 228 -1.29 18.71 -13.54
C ARG A 228 -0.18 18.30 -14.51
N GLU A 229 0.88 17.72 -13.98
CA GLU A 229 1.99 17.17 -14.74
C GLU A 229 1.86 15.66 -14.67
N GLN A 230 1.77 14.98 -15.82
CA GLN A 230 1.94 13.54 -15.83
C GLN A 230 3.37 13.26 -15.39
N SER A 231 3.52 12.54 -14.29
CA SER A 231 4.78 12.06 -13.72
C SER A 231 5.47 11.07 -14.66
N ARG A 232 5.89 11.53 -15.85
CA ARG A 232 6.86 10.82 -16.66
C ARG A 232 8.24 11.22 -16.16
N GLU A 233 8.69 10.58 -15.09
CA GLU A 233 10.12 10.48 -14.85
C GLU A 233 10.71 9.79 -16.08
N ALA A 234 11.45 10.56 -16.89
CA ALA A 234 11.87 10.20 -18.25
C ALA A 234 12.84 9.01 -18.34
N ALA A 235 12.96 8.18 -17.30
CA ALA A 235 13.94 7.11 -17.20
C ALA A 235 13.45 5.79 -16.55
N ALA A 236 12.19 5.65 -16.12
CA ALA A 236 11.69 4.40 -15.53
C ALA A 236 10.35 3.95 -16.12
N PRO A 237 10.06 2.64 -16.20
CA PRO A 237 8.77 2.10 -16.64
C PRO A 237 7.71 2.23 -15.52
N TYR A 238 7.57 3.43 -14.94
CA TYR A 238 6.58 3.71 -13.92
C TYR A 238 5.25 4.06 -14.62
N PRO A 239 4.11 3.49 -14.17
CA PRO A 239 2.81 3.79 -14.75
C PRO A 239 2.43 5.25 -14.46
N THR A 240 1.75 5.89 -15.40
CA THR A 240 1.21 7.24 -15.17
C THR A 240 0.14 7.22 -14.09
N ASP A 241 -0.03 8.34 -13.38
CA ASP A 241 -1.11 8.50 -12.39
C ASP A 241 -2.50 8.19 -12.98
N GLU A 242 -2.71 8.52 -14.26
CA GLU A 242 -3.93 8.18 -14.98
C GLU A 242 -4.11 6.67 -15.13
N GLU A 243 -3.06 5.92 -15.48
CA GLU A 243 -3.11 4.46 -15.57
C GLU A 243 -3.35 3.82 -14.20
N ARG A 244 -2.71 4.32 -13.14
CA ARG A 244 -2.90 3.84 -11.76
C ARG A 244 -4.34 4.04 -11.25
N CYS A 245 -5.00 5.11 -11.68
CA CYS A 245 -6.43 5.33 -11.44
C CYS A 245 -7.30 4.42 -12.34
N ASN A 246 -7.09 4.49 -13.65
CA ASN A 246 -8.06 3.98 -14.62
C ASN A 246 -7.98 2.46 -14.84
N VAL A 247 -6.79 1.87 -14.82
CA VAL A 247 -6.62 0.43 -15.12
C VAL A 247 -7.30 -0.46 -14.08
N PRO A 248 -7.15 -0.23 -12.76
CA PRO A 248 -7.90 -0.96 -11.75
C PRO A 248 -9.42 -0.85 -11.95
N LEU A 249 -9.94 0.36 -12.18
CA LEU A 249 -11.38 0.60 -12.33
C LEU A 249 -11.97 -0.01 -13.61
N LYS A 250 -11.26 0.06 -14.74
CA LYS A 250 -11.67 -0.55 -16.03
C LYS A 250 -11.97 -2.03 -15.92
N ASN A 251 -11.24 -2.72 -15.05
CA ASN A 251 -11.34 -4.16 -14.86
C ASN A 251 -12.25 -4.57 -13.72
N LEU A 252 -12.72 -3.61 -12.92
CA LEU A 252 -13.64 -3.86 -11.82
C LEU A 252 -15.08 -3.85 -12.36
N LYS A 253 -15.81 -4.95 -12.15
CA LYS A 253 -17.21 -5.03 -12.61
C LYS A 253 -18.10 -4.09 -11.80
N GLU A 254 -17.84 -4.00 -10.51
CA GLU A 254 -18.58 -3.20 -9.54
C GLU A 254 -18.50 -1.70 -9.86
N PHE A 255 -17.36 -1.24 -10.38
CA PHE A 255 -17.23 0.12 -10.89
C PHE A 255 -18.19 0.37 -12.07
N ALA A 256 -18.17 -0.53 -13.06
CA ALA A 256 -19.04 -0.40 -14.24
C ALA A 256 -20.53 -0.47 -13.86
N ASP A 257 -20.90 -1.31 -12.89
CA ASP A 257 -22.27 -1.39 -12.39
C ASP A 257 -22.68 -0.11 -11.63
N ALA A 258 -21.79 0.44 -10.77
CA ALA A 258 -22.05 1.65 -9.99
C ALA A 258 -22.21 2.91 -10.84
N PHE A 259 -21.54 2.99 -11.99
CA PHE A 259 -21.66 4.08 -12.95
C PHE A 259 -22.55 3.76 -14.16
N GLN A 260 -23.18 2.58 -14.17
CA GLN A 260 -24.05 2.12 -15.26
C GLN A 260 -23.37 2.19 -16.64
N CYS A 261 -22.07 1.86 -16.70
CA CYS A 261 -21.31 1.85 -17.95
C CYS A 261 -21.88 0.80 -18.92
N ASN A 262 -21.99 1.15 -20.19
CA ASN A 262 -22.48 0.22 -21.22
C ASN A 262 -21.51 -0.97 -21.36
N LYS A 263 -22.06 -2.17 -21.58
CA LYS A 263 -21.26 -3.40 -21.66
C LYS A 263 -20.38 -3.40 -22.91
N GLY A 264 -19.07 -3.61 -22.71
CA GLY A 264 -18.12 -4.00 -23.75
C GLY A 264 -18.02 -3.01 -24.91
N GLY A 265 -17.38 -1.86 -24.67
CA GLY A 265 -17.14 -0.87 -25.74
C GLY A 265 -16.87 0.55 -25.26
N GLU A 266 -17.10 0.85 -23.98
CA GLU A 266 -16.76 2.15 -23.41
C GLU A 266 -15.32 2.16 -22.86
N PRO A 267 -14.61 3.31 -22.90
CA PRO A 267 -13.23 3.42 -22.42
C PRO A 267 -13.02 2.90 -21.00
N MET A 268 -14.03 3.03 -20.13
CA MET A 268 -13.99 2.61 -18.72
C MET A 268 -14.70 1.27 -18.45
N ASN A 269 -15.21 0.57 -19.47
CA ASN A 269 -15.81 -0.76 -19.35
C ASN A 269 -15.39 -1.67 -20.51
N VAL A 270 -14.17 -2.16 -20.41
CA VAL A 270 -13.57 -3.07 -21.39
C VAL A 270 -14.29 -4.42 -21.42
N ALA A 271 -14.38 -5.03 -22.60
CA ALA A 271 -15.03 -6.32 -22.78
C ALA A 271 -14.23 -7.45 -22.09
N ASP A 272 -12.92 -7.49 -22.32
CA ASP A 272 -12.00 -8.46 -21.74
C ASP A 272 -11.38 -7.89 -20.47
N LYS A 273 -12.06 -8.10 -19.33
CA LYS A 273 -11.54 -7.68 -18.01
C LYS A 273 -10.51 -8.70 -17.50
N CYS A 274 -9.36 -8.21 -17.07
CA CYS A 274 -8.45 -8.98 -16.24
C CYS A 274 -8.98 -9.07 -14.81
N SER A 275 -8.70 -10.17 -14.10
CA SER A 275 -8.96 -10.28 -12.66
C SER A 275 -7.81 -10.99 -11.98
N PHE A 276 -7.33 -10.42 -10.87
CA PHE A 276 -6.31 -11.06 -10.04
C PHE A 276 -6.87 -12.15 -9.13
N TRP A 277 -8.06 -11.89 -8.57
CA TRP A 277 -8.71 -12.76 -7.61
C TRP A 277 -10.01 -13.31 -8.17
N ASP A 278 -10.24 -14.60 -8.01
CA ASP A 278 -11.52 -15.23 -8.38
C ASP A 278 -12.58 -15.00 -7.27
N LEU A 279 -12.46 -13.90 -6.51
CA LEU A 279 -13.36 -13.51 -5.43
C LEU A 279 -14.64 -12.92 -6.02
N ALA A 280 -15.77 -13.60 -5.82
CA ALA A 280 -17.04 -12.89 -5.79
C ALA A 280 -17.06 -12.07 -4.49
N LEU A 281 -17.16 -10.73 -4.57
CA LEU A 281 -17.18 -9.87 -3.38
C LEU A 281 -18.33 -10.23 -2.41
N GLU A 282 -19.36 -10.92 -2.90
CA GLU A 282 -20.46 -11.52 -2.13
C GLU A 282 -20.01 -12.61 -1.13
N GLN A 283 -18.81 -13.16 -1.30
CA GLN A 283 -18.22 -14.18 -0.42
C GLN A 283 -17.39 -13.59 0.72
N ILE A 284 -17.14 -12.27 0.72
CA ILE A 284 -16.46 -11.59 1.83
C ILE A 284 -17.44 -11.49 3.00
N ARG A 285 -17.37 -12.47 3.90
CA ARG A 285 -18.10 -12.49 5.17
C ARG A 285 -17.10 -12.38 6.32
N VAL A 286 -17.45 -11.63 7.34
CA VAL A 286 -16.76 -11.72 8.63
C VAL A 286 -17.36 -12.90 9.34
N ASP A 287 -16.55 -13.95 9.54
CA ASP A 287 -16.82 -14.86 10.64
C ASP A 287 -16.72 -14.01 11.90
N SER A 288 -17.82 -13.91 12.65
CA SER A 288 -17.90 -13.17 13.89
C SER A 288 -16.95 -13.76 14.92
N ALA A 289 -15.68 -13.37 14.87
CA ALA A 289 -14.68 -13.73 15.86
C ALA A 289 -13.84 -12.48 16.17
N ASP A 290 -14.01 -12.05 17.41
CA ASP A 290 -13.17 -11.11 18.14
C ASP A 290 -13.40 -9.61 17.92
N ASP A 291 -14.48 -9.13 18.54
CA ASP A 291 -14.76 -7.71 18.80
C ASP A 291 -13.98 -7.23 20.05
N SER A 292 -12.70 -7.64 20.17
CA SER A 292 -11.83 -7.17 21.24
C SER A 292 -11.33 -5.76 20.89
N PRO A 293 -11.58 -4.74 21.73
CA PRO A 293 -11.09 -3.40 21.48
C PRO A 293 -9.56 -3.42 21.51
N LEU A 294 -8.94 -3.04 20.40
CA LEU A 294 -7.53 -2.67 20.35
C LEU A 294 -7.33 -1.51 21.33
N HIS A 295 -6.78 -1.83 22.51
CA HIS A 295 -6.34 -0.91 23.54
C HIS A 295 -4.96 -0.33 23.22
#